data_AF-A0A9D1F0L5-F1
#
_entry.id   AF-A0A9D1F0L5-F1
#
_cell.length_a   1.000
_cell.length_b   1.000
_cell.length_c   1.000
_cell.angle_alpha   90.00
_cell.angle_beta   90.00
_cell.angle_gamma   90.00
#
_symmetry.space_group_name_H-M   'P 1'
#
loop_
_entity.id
_entity.type
_entity.pdbx_description
1 polymer ?
#
loop_
_entity_poly.entity_id
_entity_poly.type
_entity_poly.pdbx_seq_one_letter_code
_entity_poly.pdbx_strand_id
1 'polypeptide(L)'
;MKERFEYIEDENEYLKKIRCLSSSGRAKERQKAIIVAELRQTFPLRILLRISQLPRSTFYYHLKASCIDKHRTDKHAIMEVFERNENCYGYR
;
A
#
# COMPACT_ATOMS: atom_id res chain seq x y z
N MET A 1 -15.41 27.61 3.04
CA MET A 1 -14.36 27.63 4.09
C MET A 1 -14.11 26.25 4.71
N LYS A 2 -15.12 25.39 4.86
CA LYS A 2 -14.98 24.00 5.36
C LYS A 2 -14.06 23.09 4.53
N GLU A 3 -14.15 23.19 3.20
CA GLU A 3 -13.40 22.33 2.27
C GLU A 3 -11.88 22.44 2.38
N ARG A 4 -11.36 23.59 2.88
CA ARG A 4 -9.92 23.81 3.04
C ARG A 4 -9.36 23.20 4.33
N PHE A 5 -10.15 23.10 5.38
CA PHE A 5 -9.72 22.54 6.66
C PHE A 5 -9.71 21.01 6.59
N GLU A 6 -10.74 20.46 5.96
CA GLU A 6 -10.86 19.03 5.65
C GLU A 6 -9.68 18.55 4.79
N TYR A 7 -9.30 19.33 3.77
CA TYR A 7 -8.13 19.04 2.94
C TYR A 7 -6.80 18.97 3.72
N ILE A 8 -6.62 19.83 4.73
CA ILE A 8 -5.38 19.89 5.53
C ILE A 8 -5.32 18.73 6.52
N GLU A 9 -6.46 18.33 7.11
CA GLU A 9 -6.57 17.13 7.94
C GLU A 9 -6.26 15.87 7.11
N ASP A 10 -6.84 15.77 5.91
CA ASP A 10 -6.61 14.66 4.97
C ASP A 10 -5.13 14.52 4.59
N GLU A 11 -4.45 15.64 4.36
CA GLU A 11 -3.03 15.68 4.02
C GLU A 11 -2.14 15.27 5.21
N ASN A 12 -2.47 15.75 6.41
CA ASN A 12 -1.75 15.39 7.64
C ASN A 12 -1.92 13.91 7.99
N GLU A 13 -3.12 13.35 7.83
CA GLU A 13 -3.38 11.93 8.10
C GLU A 13 -2.67 11.03 7.07
N TYR A 14 -2.71 11.40 5.80
CA TYR A 14 -1.96 10.71 4.74
C TYR A 14 -0.45 10.72 4.99
N LEU A 15 0.12 11.87 5.36
CA LEU A 15 1.56 12.01 5.64
C LEU A 15 1.99 11.22 6.89
N LYS A 16 1.17 11.20 7.95
CA LYS A 16 1.42 10.36 9.13
C LYS A 16 1.48 8.87 8.74
N LYS A 17 0.55 8.40 7.91
CA LYS A 17 0.47 6.98 7.51
C LYS A 17 1.60 6.56 6.59
N ILE A 18 2.04 7.44 5.67
CA ILE A 18 3.24 7.22 4.84
C ILE A 18 4.48 7.05 5.70
N ARG A 19 4.67 7.94 6.70
CA ARG A 19 5.88 7.97 7.52
C ARG A 19 6.08 6.66 8.29
N CYS A 20 4.99 5.99 8.69
CA CYS A 20 5.05 4.68 9.35
C CYS A 20 5.35 3.53 8.39
N LEU A 21 4.99 3.64 7.11
CA LEU A 21 5.09 2.54 6.13
C LEU A 21 6.36 2.60 5.25
N SER A 22 7.02 3.75 5.14
CA SER A 22 8.23 3.90 4.33
C SER A 22 9.48 4.10 5.19
N SER A 23 10.39 3.13 5.19
CA SER A 23 11.71 3.25 5.84
C SER A 23 12.66 4.25 5.17
N SER A 24 12.33 4.71 3.94
CA SER A 24 13.20 5.53 3.09
C SER A 24 12.62 6.91 2.73
N GLY A 25 11.56 7.36 3.41
CA GLY A 25 10.96 8.69 3.19
C GLY A 25 10.21 8.88 1.87
N ARG A 26 10.23 7.89 0.97
CA ARG A 26 9.39 7.83 -0.25
C ARG A 26 8.53 6.58 -0.20
N ALA A 27 7.20 6.75 -0.18
CA ALA A 27 6.28 5.63 -0.34
C ALA A 27 6.29 5.16 -1.80
N LYS A 28 6.50 3.85 -2.02
CA LYS A 28 6.32 3.23 -3.34
C LYS A 28 4.87 3.41 -3.80
N GLU A 29 4.61 3.48 -5.11
CA GLU A 29 3.25 3.66 -5.67
C GLU A 29 2.27 2.61 -5.14
N ARG A 30 2.74 1.38 -4.91
CA ARG A 30 1.98 0.31 -4.27
C ARG A 30 1.54 0.67 -2.84
N GLN A 31 2.43 1.25 -2.04
CA GLN A 31 2.13 1.63 -0.65
C GLN A 31 1.13 2.80 -0.63
N LYS A 32 1.31 3.79 -1.51
CA LYS A 32 0.36 4.88 -1.69
C LYS A 32 -1.04 4.35 -2.05
N ALA A 33 -1.12 3.38 -2.95
CA ALA A 33 -2.38 2.76 -3.33
C ALA A 33 -3.07 2.01 -2.18
N ILE A 34 -2.30 1.33 -1.31
CA ILE A 34 -2.81 0.67 -0.09
C ILE A 34 -3.39 1.72 0.87
N ILE A 35 -2.66 2.79 1.15
CA ILE A 35 -3.10 3.87 2.04
C ILE A 35 -4.39 4.52 1.50
N VAL A 36 -4.46 4.80 0.19
CA VAL A 36 -5.65 5.36 -0.45
C VAL A 36 -6.83 4.37 -0.38
N ALA A 37 -6.59 3.06 -0.49
CA ALA A 37 -7.64 2.05 -0.36
C ALA A 37 -8.21 1.98 1.07
N GLU A 38 -7.37 2.14 2.09
CA GLU A 38 -7.79 2.18 3.49
C GLU A 38 -8.58 3.46 3.83
N LEU A 39 -8.06 4.63 3.42
CA LEU A 39 -8.68 5.93 3.66
C LEU A 39 -9.97 6.14 2.86
N ARG A 40 -10.24 5.29 1.86
CA ARG A 40 -11.46 5.36 1.05
C ARG A 40 -12.75 5.19 1.87
N GLN A 41 -12.68 4.57 3.05
CA GLN A 41 -13.85 4.38 3.92
C GLN A 41 -14.30 5.69 4.58
N THR A 42 -13.37 6.60 4.83
CA THR A 42 -13.60 7.86 5.54
C THR A 42 -13.63 9.06 4.60
N PHE A 43 -12.86 9.02 3.50
CA PHE A 43 -12.68 10.16 2.60
C PHE A 43 -13.00 9.84 1.13
N PRO A 44 -13.49 10.82 0.35
CA PRO A 44 -13.78 10.62 -1.06
C PRO A 44 -12.50 10.41 -1.87
N LEU A 45 -12.50 9.38 -2.73
CA LEU A 45 -11.35 8.96 -3.55
C LEU A 45 -10.72 10.09 -4.38
N ARG A 46 -11.52 11.07 -4.84
CA ARG A 46 -11.01 12.20 -5.64
C ARG A 46 -10.01 13.06 -4.87
N ILE A 47 -10.26 13.29 -3.58
CA ILE A 47 -9.39 14.10 -2.72
C ILE A 47 -8.12 13.32 -2.40
N LEU A 48 -8.28 12.04 -2.03
CA LEU A 48 -7.15 11.15 -1.74
C LEU A 48 -6.17 11.00 -2.90
N LEU A 49 -6.65 10.89 -4.15
CA LEU A 49 -5.80 10.82 -5.34
C LEU A 49 -5.02 12.13 -5.59
N ARG A 50 -5.63 13.28 -5.27
CA ARG A 50 -4.99 14.59 -5.40
C ARG A 50 -3.88 14.78 -4.39
N ILE A 51 -4.12 14.41 -3.12
CA ILE A 51 -3.15 14.49 -2.02
C ILE A 51 -1.99 13.51 -2.24
N SER A 52 -2.30 12.28 -2.65
CA SER A 52 -1.28 11.25 -2.89
C SER A 52 -0.42 11.46 -4.14
N GLN A 53 -0.83 12.41 -5.00
CA GLN A 53 -0.30 12.63 -6.35
C GLN A 53 -0.24 11.32 -7.15
N LEU A 54 -1.27 10.49 -6.99
CA LEU A 54 -1.32 9.17 -7.59
C LEU A 54 -2.32 9.14 -8.76
N PRO A 55 -1.90 8.75 -9.98
CA PRO A 55 -2.81 8.65 -11.11
C PRO A 55 -3.90 7.61 -10.86
N ARG A 56 -5.11 7.90 -11.35
CA ARG A 56 -6.27 7.00 -11.21
C ARG A 56 -6.01 5.62 -11.83
N SER A 57 -5.32 5.57 -12.97
CA SER A 57 -4.89 4.32 -13.62
C SER A 57 -3.96 3.50 -12.71
N THR A 58 -2.96 4.15 -12.11
CA THR A 58 -2.02 3.52 -11.17
C THR A 58 -2.72 2.97 -9.93
N PHE A 59 -3.71 3.70 -9.39
CA PHE A 59 -4.53 3.22 -8.28
C PHE A 59 -5.24 1.91 -8.63
N TYR A 60 -5.98 1.89 -9.74
CA TYR A 60 -6.72 0.70 -10.15
C TYR A 60 -5.82 -0.46 -10.57
N TYR A 61 -4.65 -0.17 -11.14
CA TYR A 61 -3.64 -1.18 -11.42
C TYR A 61 -3.22 -1.89 -10.13
N HIS A 62 -2.84 -1.14 -9.10
CA HIS A 62 -2.42 -1.73 -7.82
C HIS A 62 -3.57 -2.41 -7.07
N LEU A 63 -4.79 -1.88 -7.17
CA LEU A 63 -5.98 -2.52 -6.61
C LEU A 63 -6.23 -3.89 -7.26
N LYS A 64 -6.13 -3.97 -8.59
CA LYS A 64 -6.25 -5.24 -9.32
C LYS A 64 -5.08 -6.19 -9.03
N ALA A 65 -3.85 -5.68 -9.00
CA ALA A 65 -2.66 -6.46 -8.70
C ALA A 65 -2.67 -7.03 -7.27
N SER A 66 -3.31 -6.35 -6.31
CA SER A 66 -3.47 -6.88 -4.95
C SER A 66 -4.37 -8.12 -4.87
N CYS A 67 -5.31 -8.29 -5.81
CA CYS A 67 -6.17 -9.47 -5.88
C CYS A 67 -5.50 -10.65 -6.58
N ILE A 68 -4.48 -10.41 -7.40
CA ILE A 68 -3.85 -11.42 -8.25
C ILE A 68 -2.41 -11.63 -7.78
N ASP A 69 -2.23 -12.36 -6.66
CA ASP A 69 -0.92 -12.91 -6.34
C ASP A 69 -0.71 -14.20 -7.15
N LYS A 70 -0.20 -14.05 -8.38
CA LYS A 70 0.07 -15.15 -9.32
C LYS A 70 0.92 -16.26 -8.72
N HIS A 71 1.77 -15.94 -7.74
CA HIS A 71 2.72 -16.86 -7.12
C HIS A 71 2.33 -17.23 -5.68
N ARG A 72 1.06 -17.05 -5.31
CA ARG A 72 0.61 -17.36 -3.95
C ARG A 72 0.81 -18.83 -3.59
N THR A 73 0.49 -19.72 -4.53
CA THR A 73 0.67 -21.18 -4.39
C THR A 73 2.15 -21.55 -4.27
N ASP A 74 2.98 -21.00 -5.17
CA ASP A 74 4.41 -21.29 -5.22
C ASP A 74 5.10 -20.84 -3.95
N LYS A 75 4.78 -19.64 -3.45
CA LYS A 75 5.29 -19.12 -2.18
C LYS A 75 4.87 -20.01 -1.00
N HIS A 76 3.65 -20.51 -1.00
CA HIS A 76 3.16 -21.39 0.06
C HIS A 76 3.92 -22.71 0.06
N ALA A 77 4.12 -23.34 -1.10
CA ALA A 77 4.89 -24.56 -1.25
C ALA A 77 6.37 -24.36 -0.82
N ILE A 78 6.98 -23.24 -1.20
CA ILE A 78 8.35 -22.89 -0.77
C ILE A 78 8.40 -22.74 0.75
N MET A 79 7.41 -22.08 1.35
CA MET A 79 7.33 -21.88 2.80
C MET A 79 7.16 -23.20 3.55
N GLU A 80 6.30 -24.10 3.07
CA GLU A 80 6.13 -25.45 3.65
C GLU A 80 7.44 -26.26 3.61
N VAL A 81 8.19 -26.20 2.51
CA VAL A 81 9.50 -26.87 2.39
C VAL A 81 10.53 -26.25 3.32
N PHE A 82 10.52 -24.91 3.45
CA PHE A 82 11.42 -24.17 4.31
C PHE A 82 11.20 -24.50 5.80
N GLU A 83 9.93 -24.53 6.24
CA GLU A 83 9.55 -24.89 7.62
C GLU A 83 9.88 -26.36 7.93
N ARG A 84 9.62 -27.28 6.97
CA ARG A 84 9.97 -28.70 7.11
C ARG A 84 11.46 -28.93 7.34
N ASN A 85 12.31 -28.11 6.73
CA ASN A 85 13.76 -28.25 6.76
C ASN A 85 14.42 -27.37 7.85
N GLU A 86 13.65 -26.95 8.86
CA GLU A 86 14.10 -26.17 10.03
C GLU A 86 14.98 -24.95 9.67
N ASN A 87 14.63 -24.24 8.59
CA ASN A 87 15.36 -23.04 8.14
C ASN A 87 16.85 -23.29 7.80
N CYS A 88 17.26 -24.54 7.55
CA CYS A 88 18.67 -24.90 7.27
C CYS A 88 19.21 -24.36 5.93
N TYR A 89 18.37 -23.71 5.12
CA TYR A 89 18.78 -23.08 3.86
C TYR A 89 19.19 -21.62 4.11
N GLY A 90 20.47 -21.41 4.38
CA GLY A 90 21.10 -20.10 4.33
C GLY A 90 21.93 -19.93 3.06
N TYR A 91 21.86 -18.76 2.42
CA TYR A 91 22.86 -18.36 1.43
C TYR A 91 24.18 -18.12 2.15
N ARG A 92 25.26 -18.72 1.65
CA ARG A 92 26.63 -18.55 2.13
C ARG A 92 27.47 -17.87 1.05
#